data_AF-A0A6A7Y307-F1
#
_entry.id   AF-A0A6A7Y307-F1
#
_cell.length_a   1.000
_cell.length_b   1.000
_cell.length_c   1.000
_cell.angle_alpha   90.00
_cell.angle_beta   90.00
_cell.angle_gamma   90.00
#
_symmetry.space_group_name_H-M   'P 1'
#
loop_
_entity.id
_entity.type
_entity.pdbx_description
1 polymer ?
#
loop_
_entity_poly.entity_id
_entity_poly.type
_entity_poly.pdbx_seq_one_letter_code
_entity_poly.pdbx_strand_id
1 'polypeptide(L)'
;MDEDDFLHLVALLTEQLQQIGHGDIAEERHYLRADADDDEAVLIPPQELLIEMLAAFERRILTEDIGTYNKSIRIINENTDGSGPDYAEIEIWPTASRGVSYQRISDHSTDLREVLDDIHSLRAKLIEARRTPGMSF
;
A
#
# COMPACT_ATOMS: atom_id res chain seq x y z
N MET A 1 -8.28 14.63 16.63
CA MET A 1 -6.90 14.31 16.29
C MET A 1 -6.21 15.57 15.83
N ASP A 2 -5.17 15.97 16.54
CA ASP A 2 -4.27 17.03 16.13
C ASP A 2 -3.10 16.47 15.30
N GLU A 3 -2.20 17.33 14.84
CA GLU A 3 -1.05 16.93 14.02
C GLU A 3 -0.08 16.00 14.77
N ASP A 4 0.08 16.18 16.08
CA ASP A 4 0.92 15.32 16.92
C ASP A 4 0.36 13.89 17.00
N ASP A 5 -0.97 13.74 17.09
CA ASP A 5 -1.62 12.43 17.02
C ASP A 5 -1.32 11.72 15.69
N PHE A 6 -1.35 12.43 14.56
CA PHE A 6 -1.04 11.85 13.25
C PHE A 6 0.44 11.46 13.14
N LEU A 7 1.36 12.30 13.63
CA LEU A 7 2.79 11.97 13.67
C LEU A 7 3.05 10.71 14.50
N HIS A 8 2.37 10.56 15.64
CA HIS A 8 2.48 9.36 16.45
C HIS A 8 1.99 8.11 15.71
N LEU A 9 0.85 8.20 15.00
CA LEU A 9 0.34 7.10 14.18
C LEU A 9 1.26 6.76 13.01
N VAL A 10 1.86 7.75 12.35
CA VAL A 10 2.83 7.53 11.28
C VAL A 10 4.05 6.77 11.81
N ALA A 11 4.58 7.19 12.97
CA ALA A 11 5.72 6.50 13.60
C ALA A 11 5.38 5.04 13.94
N LEU A 12 4.20 4.81 14.53
CA LEU A 12 3.74 3.46 14.85
C LEU A 12 3.57 2.60 13.60
N LEU A 13 2.94 3.13 12.55
CA LEU A 13 2.74 2.41 11.29
C LEU A 13 4.09 2.09 10.62
N THR A 14 5.02 3.05 10.62
CA THR A 14 6.39 2.88 10.09
C THR A 14 7.11 1.74 10.79
N GLU A 15 7.07 1.71 12.13
CA GLU A 15 7.68 0.65 12.92
C GLU A 15 7.07 -0.72 12.58
N GLN A 16 5.74 -0.81 12.53
CA GLN A 16 5.04 -2.06 12.22
C GLN A 16 5.38 -2.55 10.80
N LEU A 17 5.36 -1.67 9.79
CA LEU A 17 5.72 -2.00 8.41
C LEU A 17 7.15 -2.50 8.29
N GLN A 18 8.10 -1.89 9.01
CA GLN A 18 9.49 -2.39 9.05
C GLN A 18 9.59 -3.77 9.71
N GLN A 19 8.88 -3.99 10.82
CA GLN A 19 8.89 -5.28 11.53
C GLN A 19 8.35 -6.43 10.68
N ILE A 20 7.34 -6.17 9.85
CA ILE A 20 6.74 -7.18 8.96
C ILE A 20 7.42 -7.29 7.59
N GLY A 21 8.51 -6.54 7.35
CA GLY A 21 9.30 -6.62 6.12
C GLY A 21 8.81 -5.77 4.95
N HIS A 22 7.87 -4.85 5.17
CA HIS A 22 7.41 -3.85 4.20
C HIS A 22 8.09 -2.49 4.45
N GLY A 23 9.40 -2.53 4.68
CA GLY A 23 10.20 -1.34 4.95
C GLY A 23 10.19 -0.34 3.79
N ASP A 24 9.96 -0.81 2.56
CA ASP A 24 9.77 0.03 1.37
C ASP A 24 8.58 1.00 1.54
N ILE A 25 7.43 0.52 2.03
CA ILE A 25 6.27 1.37 2.30
C ILE A 25 6.56 2.37 3.44
N ALA A 26 7.48 2.04 4.34
CA ALA A 26 7.86 2.89 5.45
C ALA A 26 8.85 4.01 5.08
N GLU A 27 9.35 4.05 3.84
CA GLU A 27 10.37 5.02 3.43
C GLU A 27 9.76 6.39 3.07
N GLU A 28 10.08 7.41 3.87
CA GLU A 28 9.60 8.80 3.67
C GLU A 28 9.88 9.35 2.27
N ARG A 29 10.99 8.92 1.63
CA ARG A 29 11.35 9.36 0.27
C ARG A 29 10.29 9.05 -0.79
N HIS A 30 9.39 8.08 -0.54
CA HIS A 30 8.28 7.76 -1.44
C HIS A 30 7.10 8.74 -1.33
N TYR A 31 7.12 9.60 -0.32
CA TYR A 31 6.04 10.53 0.00
C TYR A 31 6.46 11.99 -0.13
N LEU A 32 7.61 12.25 -0.77
CA LEU A 32 8.02 13.59 -1.14
C LEU A 32 7.22 14.07 -2.34
N ARG A 33 6.73 15.31 -2.32
CA ARG A 33 6.14 16.00 -3.46
C ARG A 33 6.99 17.20 -3.82
N ALA A 34 7.04 17.52 -5.11
CA ALA A 34 7.63 18.76 -5.56
C ALA A 34 6.86 19.92 -4.93
N ASP A 35 7.58 20.85 -4.29
CA ASP A 35 7.00 22.12 -3.92
C ASP A 35 6.72 22.91 -5.22
N ALA A 36 5.60 23.62 -5.25
CA ALA A 36 5.19 24.37 -6.44
C ALA A 36 6.04 25.65 -6.61
N ASP A 37 6.64 26.13 -5.52
CA ASP A 37 7.30 27.43 -5.44
C ASP A 37 8.84 27.34 -5.41
N ASP A 38 9.41 26.26 -4.86
CA ASP A 38 10.85 25.97 -4.86
C ASP A 38 11.04 24.58 -5.47
N ASP A 39 12.03 24.36 -6.35
CA ASP A 39 12.34 23.05 -6.97
C ASP A 39 12.79 21.96 -5.95
N GLU A 40 12.49 22.15 -4.66
CA GLU A 40 12.77 21.23 -3.56
C GLU A 40 11.60 20.26 -3.32
N ALA A 41 11.94 19.01 -3.04
CA ALA A 41 10.96 17.99 -2.71
C ALA A 41 10.68 18.01 -1.20
N VAL A 42 9.44 18.29 -0.82
CA VAL A 42 8.99 18.39 0.57
C VAL A 42 8.12 17.20 0.95
N LEU A 43 8.22 16.77 2.21
CA LEU A 43 7.37 15.70 2.74
C LEU A 43 5.92 16.19 2.84
N ILE A 44 4.97 15.35 2.41
CA ILE A 44 3.56 15.67 2.55
C ILE A 44 3.13 15.75 4.03
N PRO A 45 2.08 16.52 4.35
CA PRO A 45 1.60 16.68 5.72
C PRO A 45 1.30 15.33 6.40
N PRO A 46 1.46 15.20 7.73
CA PRO A 46 1.33 13.92 8.45
C PRO A 46 0.00 13.18 8.20
N GLN A 47 -1.10 13.92 8.05
CA GLN A 47 -2.41 13.36 7.74
C GLN A 47 -2.45 12.72 6.35
N GLU A 48 -1.87 13.39 5.36
CA GLU A 48 -1.78 12.88 3.99
C GLU A 48 -0.81 11.71 3.92
N LEU A 49 0.33 11.81 4.63
CA LEU A 49 1.31 10.74 4.74
C LEU A 49 0.68 9.44 5.26
N LEU A 50 -0.06 9.51 6.38
CA LEU A 50 -0.72 8.33 6.95
C LEU A 50 -1.72 7.69 5.97
N ILE A 51 -2.49 8.51 5.24
CA ILE A 51 -3.46 8.03 4.25
C ILE A 51 -2.75 7.35 3.07
N GLU A 52 -1.64 7.93 2.58
CA GLU A 52 -0.85 7.39 1.47
C GLU A 52 -0.11 6.10 1.87
N MET A 53 0.41 6.02 3.10
CA MET A 53 1.00 4.79 3.65
C MET A 53 -0.02 3.66 3.75
N LEU A 54 -1.22 3.95 4.29
CA LEU A 54 -2.30 2.96 4.33
C LEU A 54 -2.77 2.54 2.94
N ALA A 55 -2.81 3.46 1.97
CA ALA A 55 -3.14 3.14 0.58
C ALA A 55 -2.07 2.30 -0.11
N ALA A 56 -0.79 2.54 0.19
CA ALA A 56 0.32 1.71 -0.28
C ALA A 56 0.24 0.29 0.32
N PHE A 57 -0.04 0.19 1.62
CA PHE A 57 -0.22 -1.10 2.30
C PHE A 57 -1.44 -1.87 1.77
N GLU A 58 -2.56 -1.18 1.51
CA GLU A 58 -3.73 -1.77 0.86
C GLU A 58 -3.38 -2.36 -0.52
N ARG A 59 -2.67 -1.59 -1.36
CA ARG A 59 -2.22 -2.07 -2.69
C ARG A 59 -1.33 -3.30 -2.57
N ARG A 60 -0.48 -3.34 -1.54
CA ARG A 60 0.36 -4.50 -1.24
C ARG A 60 -0.49 -5.72 -0.90
N ILE A 61 -1.44 -5.59 0.02
CA ILE A 61 -2.36 -6.68 0.39
C ILE A 61 -3.18 -7.14 -0.80
N LEU A 62 -3.72 -6.23 -1.61
CA LEU A 62 -4.48 -6.57 -2.82
C LEU A 62 -3.65 -7.36 -3.84
N THR A 63 -2.34 -7.14 -3.90
CA THR A 63 -1.43 -7.90 -4.76
C THR A 63 -1.19 -9.31 -4.21
N GLU A 64 -1.21 -9.46 -2.89
CA GLU A 64 -1.02 -10.74 -2.20
C GLU A 64 -2.33 -11.53 -1.99
N ASP A 65 -3.50 -10.88 -2.12
CA ASP A 65 -4.80 -11.51 -1.95
C ASP A 65 -5.17 -12.39 -3.15
N ILE A 66 -5.41 -13.67 -2.87
CA ILE A 66 -5.78 -14.67 -3.88
C ILE A 66 -7.11 -14.33 -4.56
N GLY A 67 -8.06 -13.72 -3.84
CA GLY A 67 -9.35 -13.32 -4.37
C GLY A 67 -9.20 -12.21 -5.40
N THR A 68 -8.41 -11.19 -5.06
CA THR A 68 -8.06 -10.08 -5.95
C THR A 68 -7.27 -10.55 -7.16
N TYR A 69 -6.27 -11.40 -6.97
CA TYR A 69 -5.51 -12.01 -8.07
C TYR A 69 -6.41 -12.72 -9.08
N ASN A 70 -7.28 -13.63 -8.62
CA ASN A 70 -8.18 -14.39 -9.49
C ASN A 70 -9.18 -13.48 -10.21
N LYS A 71 -9.69 -12.45 -9.52
CA LYS A 71 -10.58 -11.45 -10.13
C LYS A 71 -9.86 -10.68 -11.24
N SER A 72 -8.62 -10.25 -11.02
CA SER A 72 -7.81 -9.52 -12.00
C SER A 72 -7.51 -10.37 -13.24
N ILE A 73 -7.07 -11.63 -13.05
CA ILE A 73 -6.85 -12.56 -14.17
C ILE A 73 -8.13 -12.76 -14.99
N ARG A 74 -9.29 -12.94 -14.31
CA ARG A 74 -10.57 -13.07 -15.01
C ARG A 74 -10.91 -11.82 -15.82
N ILE A 75 -10.75 -10.61 -15.27
CA ILE A 75 -11.03 -9.36 -15.98
C ILE A 75 -10.12 -9.23 -17.21
N ILE A 76 -8.84 -9.55 -17.09
CA ILE A 76 -7.91 -9.53 -18.23
C ILE A 76 -8.39 -10.51 -19.31
N ASN A 77 -8.74 -11.74 -18.93
CA ASN A 77 -9.25 -12.76 -19.86
C ASN A 77 -10.55 -12.33 -20.56
N GLU A 78 -11.43 -11.61 -19.86
CA GLU A 78 -12.69 -11.10 -20.41
C GLU A 78 -12.50 -9.94 -21.41
N ASN A 79 -11.38 -9.20 -21.32
CA ASN A 79 -11.14 -7.98 -22.11
C ASN A 79 -10.04 -8.12 -23.18
N THR A 80 -9.44 -9.30 -23.32
CA THR A 80 -8.40 -9.54 -24.34
C THR A 80 -8.98 -10.40 -25.46
N ASP A 81 -8.78 -10.01 -26.73
CA ASP A 81 -9.15 -10.80 -27.90
C ASP A 81 -8.18 -12.00 -28.05
N GLY A 82 -8.32 -13.02 -27.20
CA GLY A 82 -7.49 -14.22 -27.21
C GLY A 82 -7.63 -15.06 -25.93
N SER A 83 -6.88 -16.17 -25.85
CA SER A 83 -6.67 -16.86 -24.57
C SER A 83 -5.83 -15.93 -23.69
N GLY A 84 -6.46 -15.32 -22.69
CA GLY A 84 -5.73 -14.49 -21.72
C GLY A 84 -4.82 -15.32 -20.80
N PRO A 85 -4.00 -14.67 -19.97
CA PRO A 85 -2.98 -15.33 -19.16
C PRO A 85 -3.57 -16.31 -18.14
N ASP A 86 -2.99 -17.52 -18.08
CA ASP A 86 -3.33 -18.52 -17.05
C ASP A 86 -2.79 -18.15 -15.66
N TYR A 87 -1.73 -17.34 -15.62
CA TYR A 87 -1.11 -16.86 -14.39
C TYR A 87 -0.21 -15.64 -14.60
N ALA A 88 0.20 -15.01 -13.50
CA ALA A 88 1.27 -14.03 -13.46
C ALA A 88 2.45 -14.52 -12.60
N GLU A 89 3.66 -14.25 -13.09
CA GLU A 89 4.92 -14.49 -12.39
C GLU A 89 5.62 -13.16 -12.11
N ILE A 90 6.17 -13.03 -10.91
CA ILE A 90 7.01 -11.89 -10.53
C ILE A 90 8.47 -12.33 -10.62
N GLU A 91 9.24 -11.56 -11.37
CA GLU A 91 10.69 -11.67 -11.44
C GLU A 91 11.30 -10.94 -10.23
N ILE A 92 11.84 -11.69 -9.26
CA ILE A 92 12.50 -11.10 -8.09
C ILE A 92 13.99 -11.02 -8.38
N TRP A 93 14.51 -9.78 -8.36
CA TRP A 93 15.93 -9.48 -8.51
C TRP A 93 16.56 -9.31 -7.12
N PRO A 94 17.39 -10.26 -6.64
CA PRO A 94 18.05 -10.11 -5.35
C PRO A 94 19.13 -9.03 -5.42
N THR A 95 19.13 -8.12 -4.44
CA THR A 95 20.09 -7.00 -4.34
C THR A 95 21.56 -7.44 -4.22
N ALA A 96 21.86 -8.70 -3.88
CA ALA A 96 23.20 -9.14 -3.50
C ALA A 96 23.76 -10.44 -4.14
N SER A 97 23.09 -11.12 -5.08
CA SER A 97 23.73 -12.23 -5.82
C SER A 97 22.95 -12.76 -7.02
N ARG A 98 23.72 -13.32 -7.96
CA ARG A 98 23.37 -13.91 -9.26
C ARG A 98 22.25 -14.96 -9.18
N GLY A 99 21.07 -14.58 -9.65
CA GLY A 99 19.99 -15.51 -9.94
C GLY A 99 18.68 -14.76 -10.00
N VAL A 100 17.99 -14.86 -11.13
CA VAL A 100 16.59 -14.46 -11.21
C VAL A 100 15.75 -15.59 -10.63
N SER A 101 14.93 -15.30 -9.63
CA SER A 101 13.89 -16.23 -9.17
C SER A 101 12.54 -15.74 -9.65
N TYR A 102 11.78 -16.64 -10.29
CA TYR A 102 10.40 -16.40 -10.64
C TYR A 102 9.50 -16.97 -9.55
N GLN A 103 8.52 -16.17 -9.14
CA GLN A 103 7.51 -16.60 -8.18
C GLN A 103 6.12 -16.41 -8.79
N ARG A 104 5.33 -17.48 -8.82
CA ARG A 104 3.93 -17.43 -9.24
C ARG A 104 3.09 -16.86 -8.11
N ILE A 105 2.29 -15.83 -8.41
CA ILE A 105 1.52 -15.10 -7.39
C ILE A 105 0.51 -16.02 -6.68
N SER A 106 -0.09 -16.98 -7.39
CA SER A 106 -1.09 -17.92 -6.84
C SER A 106 -0.57 -18.87 -5.77
N ASP A 107 0.74 -19.11 -5.70
CA ASP A 107 1.27 -20.23 -4.93
C ASP A 107 1.45 -19.87 -3.44
N HIS A 108 1.51 -18.58 -3.09
CA HIS A 108 1.74 -18.10 -1.73
C HIS A 108 0.71 -17.05 -1.26
N SER A 109 -0.31 -16.76 -2.07
CA SER A 109 -1.38 -15.81 -1.75
C SER A 109 -2.37 -16.37 -0.72
N THR A 110 -2.66 -15.60 0.33
CA THR A 110 -3.67 -15.91 1.38
C THR A 110 -4.93 -15.04 1.15
N ASP A 111 -6.11 -15.47 1.59
CA ASP A 111 -7.31 -14.62 1.58
C ASP A 111 -7.19 -13.58 2.71
N LEU A 112 -7.04 -12.30 2.35
CA LEU A 112 -6.75 -11.19 3.27
C LEU A 112 -7.91 -10.18 3.39
N ARG A 113 -9.14 -10.59 3.06
CA ARG A 113 -10.30 -9.69 3.01
C ARG A 113 -10.60 -8.95 4.31
N GLU A 114 -10.50 -9.61 5.46
CA GLU A 114 -10.78 -8.98 6.75
C GLU A 114 -9.83 -7.80 7.02
N VAL A 115 -8.54 -7.96 6.66
CA VAL A 115 -7.55 -6.89 6.80
C VAL A 115 -7.85 -5.72 5.86
N LEU A 116 -8.34 -5.99 4.65
CA LEU A 116 -8.74 -4.95 3.70
C LEU A 116 -9.94 -4.15 4.22
N ASP A 117 -10.93 -4.82 4.79
CA ASP A 117 -12.11 -4.16 5.38
C ASP A 117 -11.71 -3.24 6.55
N ASP A 118 -10.77 -3.69 7.39
CA ASP A 118 -10.21 -2.88 8.48
C ASP A 118 -9.45 -1.64 7.97
N ILE A 119 -8.64 -1.79 6.93
CA ILE A 119 -7.91 -0.67 6.31
C ILE A 119 -8.90 0.32 5.69
N HIS A 120 -9.94 -0.14 5.00
CA HIS A 120 -10.97 0.73 4.41
C HIS A 120 -11.70 1.52 5.49
N SER A 121 -12.10 0.85 6.58
CA SER A 121 -12.72 1.48 7.75
C SER A 121 -11.82 2.54 8.36
N LEU A 122 -10.54 2.23 8.53
CA LEU A 122 -9.56 3.18 9.09
C LEU A 122 -9.34 4.38 8.17
N ARG A 123 -9.13 4.18 6.87
CA ARG A 123 -8.95 5.28 5.90
C ARG A 123 -10.18 6.19 5.85
N ALA A 124 -11.38 5.63 5.88
CA ALA A 124 -12.62 6.41 5.91
C ALA A 124 -12.69 7.31 7.16
N LYS A 125 -12.39 6.76 8.34
CA LYS A 125 -12.34 7.52 9.61
C LYS A 125 -11.29 8.63 9.57
N LEU A 126 -10.11 8.38 9.01
CA LEU A 126 -9.04 9.38 8.91
C LEU A 126 -9.39 10.51 7.93
N ILE A 127 -10.04 10.18 6.80
CA ILE A 127 -10.54 11.18 5.85
C ILE A 127 -11.64 12.04 6.48
N GLU A 128 -12.53 11.45 7.27
CA GLU A 128 -13.56 12.18 8.01
C GLU A 128 -12.97 13.08 9.10
N ALA A 129 -12.00 12.58 9.87
CA ALA A 129 -11.28 13.36 10.87
C ALA A 129 -10.59 14.59 10.26
N ARG A 130 -10.03 14.46 9.05
CA ARG A 130 -9.46 15.59 8.29
C ARG A 130 -10.50 16.67 7.95
N ARG A 131 -11.75 16.27 7.67
CA ARG A 131 -12.83 17.19 7.27
C ARG A 131 -13.47 17.93 8.45
N THR A 132 -13.28 17.42 9.66
CA THR A 132 -13.92 17.92 10.88
C THR A 132 -12.88 18.19 11.98
N PRO A 133 -12.07 19.26 11.84
CA PRO A 133 -11.10 19.62 12.87
C PRO A 133 -11.87 19.99 14.15
N GLY A 134 -11.87 19.09 15.16
CA GLY A 134 -12.42 19.36 16.49
C GLY A 134 -13.40 18.33 17.10
N MET A 135 -13.68 17.18 16.47
CA MET A 135 -14.46 16.12 17.12
C MET A 135 -13.53 15.10 17.80
N SER A 136 -13.43 15.19 19.14
CA SER A 136 -12.87 14.13 19.99
C SER A 136 -13.76 12.89 19.90
N PHE A 137 -13.15 11.71 19.74
CA PHE A 137 -13.75 10.42 20.07
C PHE A 137 -13.66 10.18 21.58
#